data_AF-A0A8C3P9L1-F1
#
_entry.id   AF-A0A8C3P9L1-F1
#
_cell.length_a   1.000
_cell.length_b   1.000
_cell.length_c   1.000
_cell.angle_alpha   90.00
_cell.angle_beta   90.00
_cell.angle_gamma   90.00
#
_symmetry.space_group_name_H-M   'P 1'
#
loop_
_entity.id
_entity.type
_entity.pdbx_description
1 polymer ?
#
loop_
_entity_poly.entity_id
_entity_poly.type
_entity_poly.pdbx_seq_one_letter_code
_entity_poly.pdbx_strand_id
1 'polypeptide(L)'
;QVRLVESGGGIQTPGGSLRLSCKASGFTFSSYYMNWVRQAPGKGLEWVAQIRNPVNNLAAYYSDSMKGRFTISRDQSSSSVYLQMTSRRAEDTARYYCARDTPRGGLVWMGNIWHSASSSPTN
;
A
#
# COMPACT_ATOMS: atom_id res chain seq x y z
N GLN A 1 -15.40 11.07 9.13
CA GLN A 1 -14.59 11.24 7.91
C GLN A 1 -13.51 10.17 7.87
N VAL A 2 -13.21 9.60 6.70
CA VAL A 2 -12.17 8.57 6.52
C VAL A 2 -10.80 9.23 6.39
N ARG A 3 -9.78 8.69 7.07
CA ARG A 3 -8.41 9.20 7.01
C ARG A 3 -7.39 8.07 7.01
N LEU A 4 -6.35 8.26 6.20
CA LEU A 4 -5.14 7.44 6.16
C LEU A 4 -3.96 8.40 6.32
N VAL A 5 -3.01 8.07 7.19
CA VAL A 5 -1.86 8.95 7.50
C VAL A 5 -0.57 8.16 7.46
N GLU A 6 0.22 8.42 6.43
CA GLU A 6 1.52 7.80 6.21
C GLU A 6 2.63 8.49 7.03
N SER A 7 3.57 7.70 7.53
CA SER A 7 4.76 8.19 8.23
C SER A 7 5.91 7.19 8.17
N GLY A 8 7.07 7.58 8.70
CA GLY A 8 8.30 6.79 8.64
C GLY A 8 9.12 7.02 7.37
N GLY A 9 8.66 7.85 6.42
CA GLY A 9 9.48 8.27 5.29
C GLY A 9 10.70 9.11 5.72
N GLY A 10 11.77 9.09 4.93
CA GLY A 10 12.96 9.89 5.19
C GLY A 10 14.08 9.62 4.20
N ILE A 11 15.00 10.57 4.06
CA ILE A 11 16.24 10.40 3.29
C ILE A 11 17.09 9.37 4.05
N GLN A 12 17.40 8.25 3.40
CA GLN A 12 18.26 7.22 3.97
C GLN A 12 19.31 6.78 2.96
N THR A 13 20.42 6.28 3.48
CA THR A 13 21.52 5.77 2.67
C THR A 13 21.12 4.49 1.91
N PRO A 14 21.68 4.27 0.70
CA PRO A 14 21.49 3.03 -0.05
C PRO A 14 21.83 1.80 0.79
N GLY A 15 21.07 0.71 0.62
CA GLY A 15 21.28 -0.54 1.37
C GLY A 15 20.66 -0.59 2.77
N GLY A 16 20.21 0.55 3.32
CA GLY A 16 19.52 0.59 4.62
C GLY A 16 18.08 0.07 4.56
N SER A 17 17.58 -0.44 5.68
CA SER A 17 16.18 -0.84 5.82
C SER A 17 15.29 0.33 6.26
N LEU A 18 14.06 0.39 5.76
CA LEU A 18 13.06 1.37 6.19
C LEU A 18 11.75 0.71 6.52
N ARG A 19 11.05 1.25 7.50
CA ARG A 19 9.68 0.87 7.82
C ARG A 19 8.76 2.06 7.65
N LEU A 20 7.87 1.97 6.67
CA LEU A 20 6.76 2.89 6.54
C LEU A 20 5.59 2.41 7.41
N SER A 21 4.80 3.35 7.89
CA SER A 21 3.54 3.05 8.58
C SER A 21 2.42 3.91 8.02
N CYS A 22 1.20 3.39 8.09
CA CYS A 22 -0.01 4.12 7.74
C CYS A 22 -1.08 3.85 8.80
N LYS A 23 -1.48 4.91 9.50
CA LYS A 23 -2.54 4.85 10.51
C LYS A 23 -3.89 5.14 9.85
N ALA A 24 -4.84 4.22 10.03
CA ALA A 24 -6.18 4.33 9.49
C ALA A 24 -7.18 4.78 10.57
N SER A 25 -8.12 5.63 10.19
CA SER A 25 -9.23 6.03 11.05
C SER A 25 -10.48 6.41 10.24
N GLY A 26 -11.63 6.42 10.93
CA GLY A 26 -12.92 6.77 10.31
C GLY A 26 -13.58 5.65 9.50
N PHE A 27 -13.13 4.40 9.69
CA PHE A 27 -13.77 3.18 9.16
C PHE A 27 -13.35 1.93 9.95
N THR A 28 -14.09 0.84 9.78
CA THR A 28 -13.79 -0.45 10.40
C THR A 28 -12.58 -1.11 9.73
N PHE A 29 -11.37 -0.84 10.23
CA PHE A 29 -10.11 -1.30 9.63
C PHE A 29 -10.05 -2.81 9.33
N SER A 30 -10.65 -3.63 10.20
CA SER A 30 -10.72 -5.09 10.05
C SER A 30 -11.62 -5.56 8.89
N SER A 31 -12.44 -4.70 8.30
CA SER A 31 -13.31 -5.05 7.18
C SER A 31 -12.67 -4.84 5.81
N TYR A 32 -11.48 -4.22 5.75
CA TYR A 32 -10.89 -3.78 4.48
C TYR A 32 -9.51 -4.39 4.24
N TYR A 33 -9.22 -4.63 2.95
CA TYR A 33 -7.88 -4.88 2.48
C TYR A 33 -7.11 -3.57 2.42
N MET A 34 -5.83 -3.63 2.75
CA MET A 34 -4.96 -2.47 2.77
C MET A 34 -3.86 -2.66 1.74
N ASN A 35 -3.60 -1.61 0.98
CA ASN A 35 -2.62 -1.58 -0.11
C ASN A 35 -1.56 -0.53 0.19
N TRP A 36 -0.35 -0.80 -0.28
CA TRP A 36 0.67 0.22 -0.50
C TRP A 36 0.82 0.46 -2.01
N VAL A 37 0.87 1.74 -2.37
CA VAL A 37 1.07 2.23 -3.72
C VAL A 37 2.24 3.21 -3.66
N ARG A 38 3.05 3.28 -4.70
CA ARG A 38 4.14 4.25 -4.80
C ARG A 38 4.04 5.08 -6.07
N GLN A 39 4.61 6.27 -6.04
CA GLN A 39 4.76 7.14 -7.19
C GLN A 39 6.20 7.66 -7.23
N ALA A 40 6.97 7.16 -8.19
CA ALA A 40 8.31 7.70 -8.44
C ALA A 40 8.20 9.04 -9.20
N PRO A 41 9.19 9.94 -9.07
CA PRO A 41 9.21 11.19 -9.83
C PRO A 41 9.07 10.94 -11.34
N GLY A 42 8.11 11.62 -11.99
CA GLY A 42 7.84 11.47 -13.42
C GLY A 42 7.14 10.16 -13.83
N LYS A 43 6.75 9.31 -12.88
CA LYS A 43 6.00 8.07 -13.14
C LYS A 43 4.57 8.11 -12.60
N GLY A 44 3.74 7.21 -13.12
CA GLY A 44 2.40 6.94 -12.59
C GLY A 44 2.41 6.23 -11.24
N LEU A 45 1.22 5.95 -10.71
CA LEU A 45 1.04 5.13 -9.51
C LEU A 45 1.36 3.66 -9.82
N GLU A 46 2.21 3.06 -9.00
CA GLU A 46 2.60 1.66 -9.05
C GLU A 46 2.16 0.95 -7.77
N TRP A 47 1.44 -0.16 -7.90
CA TRP A 47 1.07 -0.96 -6.74
C TRP A 47 2.28 -1.75 -6.21
N VAL A 48 2.41 -1.80 -4.88
CA VAL A 48 3.57 -2.36 -4.19
C VAL A 48 3.20 -3.66 -3.50
N ALA A 49 2.19 -3.61 -2.62
CA ALA A 49 1.77 -4.75 -1.83
C ALA A 49 0.33 -4.59 -1.33
N GLN A 50 -0.31 -5.71 -1.00
CA GLN A 50 -1.61 -5.77 -0.34
C GLN A 50 -1.55 -6.74 0.83
N ILE A 51 -2.28 -6.42 1.89
CA ILE A 51 -2.58 -7.34 2.97
C ILE A 51 -4.09 -7.43 3.16
N ARG A 52 -4.61 -8.65 3.06
CA ARG A 52 -6.03 -8.91 3.28
C ARG A 52 -6.42 -8.72 4.74
N ASN A 53 -7.70 -8.70 4.98
CA ASN A 53 -8.24 -8.59 6.32
C ASN A 53 -8.20 -9.92 7.08
N PRO A 54 -8.42 -9.92 8.40
CA PRO A 54 -8.30 -11.14 9.21
C PRO A 54 -9.20 -12.29 8.75
N VAL A 55 -10.42 -11.98 8.30
CA VAL A 55 -11.39 -12.97 7.80
C VAL A 55 -10.85 -13.71 6.57
N ASN A 56 -9.99 -13.07 5.78
CA ASN A 56 -9.37 -13.65 4.61
C ASN A 56 -7.90 -14.04 4.87
N ASN A 57 -7.62 -14.57 6.07
CA ASN A 57 -6.37 -15.19 6.50
C ASN A 57 -5.12 -14.29 6.42
N LEU A 58 -5.30 -12.96 6.43
CA LEU A 58 -4.19 -12.00 6.40
C LEU A 58 -3.23 -12.21 5.21
N ALA A 59 -3.71 -12.78 4.10
CA ALA A 59 -2.88 -13.11 2.94
C ALA A 59 -2.21 -11.83 2.39
N ALA A 60 -0.89 -11.93 2.16
CA ALA A 60 -0.07 -10.85 1.65
C ALA A 60 0.31 -11.09 0.18
N TYR A 61 0.21 -10.03 -0.63
CA TYR A 61 0.54 -10.04 -2.05
C TYR A 61 1.52 -8.91 -2.34
N TYR A 62 2.41 -9.12 -3.30
CA TYR A 62 3.50 -8.21 -3.65
C TYR A 62 3.61 -8.09 -5.17
N SER A 63 3.97 -6.90 -5.66
CA SER A 63 4.36 -6.76 -7.07
C SER A 63 5.69 -7.46 -7.33
N ASP A 64 5.92 -7.88 -8.58
CA ASP A 64 7.07 -8.73 -8.91
C ASP A 64 8.41 -8.06 -8.58
N SER A 65 8.50 -6.73 -8.73
CA SER A 65 9.69 -5.94 -8.38
C SER A 65 9.98 -5.87 -6.87
N MET A 66 9.02 -6.24 -6.03
CA MET A 66 9.06 -6.11 -4.57
C MET A 66 9.18 -7.45 -3.85
N LYS A 67 8.88 -8.56 -4.55
CA LYS A 67 9.00 -9.91 -4.00
C LYS A 67 10.40 -10.14 -3.44
N GLY A 68 10.45 -10.65 -2.21
CA GLY A 68 11.69 -10.98 -1.50
C GLY A 68 12.45 -9.78 -0.90
N ARG A 69 12.01 -8.53 -1.14
CA ARG A 69 12.64 -7.33 -0.56
C ARG A 69 11.73 -6.60 0.40
N PHE A 70 10.43 -6.60 0.12
CA PHE A 70 9.46 -5.85 0.91
C PHE A 70 8.54 -6.82 1.67
N THR A 71 8.15 -6.42 2.88
CA THR A 71 7.22 -7.18 3.73
C THR A 71 6.11 -6.24 4.19
N ILE A 72 4.86 -6.59 3.86
CA ILE A 72 3.68 -5.88 4.34
C ILE A 72 3.15 -6.57 5.60
N SER A 73 2.73 -5.78 6.59
CA SER A 73 2.08 -6.28 7.79
C SER A 73 1.01 -5.32 8.29
N ARG A 74 0.11 -5.79 9.15
CA ARG A 74 -0.95 -4.97 9.74
C ARG A 74 -1.10 -5.25 11.23
N ASP A 75 -1.45 -4.22 11.98
CA ASP A 75 -1.79 -4.30 13.39
C ASP A 75 -3.24 -3.81 13.58
N GLN A 76 -4.08 -4.72 14.08
CA GLN A 76 -5.49 -4.47 14.29
C GLN A 76 -5.74 -3.54 15.48
N SER A 77 -4.90 -3.60 16.51
CA SER A 77 -5.07 -2.83 17.74
C SER A 77 -4.84 -1.33 17.48
N SER A 78 -3.80 -1.00 16.72
CA SER A 78 -3.46 0.38 16.36
C SER A 78 -4.09 0.84 15.04
N SER A 79 -4.88 -0.01 14.37
CA SER A 79 -5.43 0.22 13.03
C SER A 79 -4.37 0.72 12.05
N SER A 80 -3.21 0.06 12.03
CA SER A 80 -2.05 0.47 11.25
C SER A 80 -1.61 -0.61 10.26
N VAL A 81 -1.16 -0.18 9.09
CA VAL A 81 -0.48 -1.03 8.09
C VAL A 81 0.97 -0.58 7.95
N TYR A 82 1.89 -1.52 7.81
CA TYR A 82 3.31 -1.28 7.72
C TYR A 82 3.88 -1.85 6.42
N LEU A 83 4.91 -1.19 5.90
CA LEU A 83 5.72 -1.69 4.80
C LEU A 83 7.18 -1.67 5.24
N GLN A 84 7.71 -2.85 5.52
CA GLN A 84 9.14 -3.03 5.76
C GLN A 84 9.84 -3.20 4.41
N MET A 85 10.87 -2.41 4.18
CA MET A 85 11.69 -2.42 2.97
C MET A 85 13.10 -2.80 3.36
N THR A 86 13.59 -3.93 2.86
CA THR A 86 14.99 -4.33 3.00
C THR A 86 15.72 -4.13 1.66
N SER A 87 17.03 -3.92 1.72
CA SER A 87 17.89 -3.82 0.53
C SER A 87 17.39 -2.77 -0.49
N ARG A 88 17.11 -1.55 -0.02
CA ARG A 88 16.61 -0.46 -0.86
C ARG A 88 17.62 -0.04 -1.91
N ARG A 89 17.11 0.08 -3.13
CA ARG A 89 17.82 0.56 -4.32
C ARG A 89 17.42 1.99 -4.60
N ALA A 90 18.20 2.71 -5.42
CA ALA A 90 17.85 4.06 -5.85
C ALA A 90 16.48 4.11 -6.57
N GLU A 91 16.13 3.03 -7.27
CA GLU A 91 14.84 2.83 -7.95
C GLU A 91 13.64 2.77 -6.99
N ASP A 92 13.86 2.53 -5.70
CA ASP A 92 12.79 2.48 -4.69
C ASP A 92 12.45 3.87 -4.13
N THR A 93 13.17 4.92 -4.52
CA THR A 93 12.88 6.30 -4.13
C THR A 93 11.59 6.78 -4.81
N ALA A 94 10.53 6.87 -4.01
CA ALA A 94 9.20 7.28 -4.46
C ALA A 94 8.42 7.86 -3.28
N ARG A 95 7.31 8.55 -3.57
CA ARG A 95 6.27 8.79 -2.55
C ARG A 95 5.48 7.51 -2.37
N TYR A 96 5.18 7.15 -1.13
CA TYR A 96 4.42 5.96 -0.79
C TYR A 96 3.11 6.36 -0.13
N TYR A 97 2.03 5.74 -0.58
CA TYR A 97 0.66 5.99 -0.18
C TYR A 97 0.04 4.68 0.27
N CYS A 98 -0.75 4.73 1.33
CA CYS A 98 -1.62 3.61 1.67
C CYS A 98 -3.03 3.87 1.13
N ALA A 99 -3.68 2.80 0.68
CA ALA A 99 -5.04 2.85 0.18
C ALA A 99 -5.83 1.66 0.74
N ARG A 100 -7.09 1.90 1.12
CA ARG A 100 -8.02 0.79 1.38
C ARG A 100 -8.69 0.38 0.09
N ASP A 101 -8.97 -0.91 -0.05
CA ASP A 101 -9.85 -1.38 -1.12
C ASP A 101 -11.30 -0.92 -0.84
N THR A 102 -12.14 -0.74 -1.86
CA THR A 102 -13.55 -0.38 -1.68
C THR A 102 -14.45 -1.45 -2.30
N PRO A 103 -15.47 -1.98 -1.57
CA PRO A 103 -16.36 -3.03 -2.07
C PRO A 103 -17.14 -2.73 -3.35
N ARG A 104 -17.13 -1.47 -3.81
CA ARG A 104 -17.72 -1.03 -5.08
C ARG A 104 -16.65 -0.31 -5.89
N GLY A 105 -16.02 -1.03 -6.83
CA GLY A 105 -15.28 -0.49 -7.97
C GLY A 105 -14.27 0.62 -7.69
N GLY A 106 -13.07 0.27 -7.24
CA GLY A 106 -11.96 1.23 -7.17
C GLY A 106 -10.69 0.75 -7.87
N LEU A 107 -10.34 -0.53 -7.71
CA LEU A 107 -9.14 -1.09 -8.31
C LEU A 107 -9.48 -2.47 -8.89
N VAL A 108 -9.47 -2.58 -10.21
CA VAL A 108 -9.64 -3.87 -10.90
C VAL A 108 -8.26 -4.46 -11.13
N TRP A 109 -8.05 -5.69 -10.66
CA TRP A 109 -6.85 -6.46 -10.97
C TRP A 109 -6.98 -6.99 -12.40
N MET A 110 -6.22 -6.41 -13.34
CA MET A 110 -6.06 -6.93 -14.69
C MET A 110 -4.59 -7.27 -14.91
N GLY A 111 -4.19 -8.50 -14.54
CA GLY A 111 -2.82 -8.96 -14.67
C GLY A 111 -1.85 -8.28 -13.70
N ASN A 112 -0.88 -7.52 -14.21
CA ASN A 112 0.21 -6.90 -13.42
C ASN A 112 -0.03 -5.42 -13.08
N ILE A 113 -1.16 -4.83 -13.47
CA ILE A 113 -1.46 -3.40 -13.27
C ILE A 113 -2.86 -3.23 -12.64
N TRP A 114 -2.95 -2.38 -11.63
CA TRP A 114 -4.23 -1.93 -11.09
C TRP A 114 -4.70 -0.70 -11.84
N HIS A 115 -5.90 -0.77 -12.40
CA HIS A 115 -6.57 0.39 -12.95
C HIS A 115 -7.46 1.01 -11.88
N SER A 116 -7.36 2.32 -11.69
CA SER A 116 -8.44 3.06 -11.02
C SER A 116 -9.69 2.87 -11.88
N ALA A 117 -10.75 2.28 -11.32
CA ALA A 117 -12.07 2.43 -11.93
C ALA A 117 -12.44 3.91 -11.78
N SER A 118 -12.17 4.72 -12.81
CA SER A 118 -12.72 6.05 -12.89
C SER A 118 -14.23 5.88 -13.05
N SER A 119 -14.98 5.98 -11.96
CA SER A 119 -16.34 6.45 -12.10
C SER A 119 -16.25 7.91 -12.53
N SER A 120 -16.12 8.13 -13.85
CA SER A 120 -16.59 9.38 -14.42
C SER A 120 -18.04 9.50 -13.98
N PRO A 121 -18.44 10.56 -13.26
CA PRO A 121 -19.85 10.85 -13.12
C PRO A 121 -20.30 11.35 -14.50
N THR A 122 -20.77 10.44 -15.36
CA THR A 122 -21.62 10.85 -16.47
C THR A 122 -22.96 11.23 -15.87
N ASN A 123 -23.34 12.49 -16.12
CA ASN A 123 -24.63 13.16 -15.84
C ASN A 123 -25.84 12.22 -15.67
#